data_AF-A0A242DZ75-F1
#
_entry.id   AF-A0A242DZ75-F1
#
_cell.length_a   1.000
_cell.length_b   1.000
_cell.length_c   1.000
_cell.angle_alpha   90.00
_cell.angle_beta   90.00
_cell.angle_gamma   90.00
#
_symmetry.space_group_name_H-M   'P 1'
#
loop_
_entity.id
_entity.type
_entity.pdbx_description
1 polymer ?
#
loop_
_entity_poly.entity_id
_entity_poly.type
_entity_poly.pdbx_seq_one_letter_code
_entity_poly.pdbx_strand_id
1 'polypeptide(L)'
;MNNKLIRLNLFVLFSILSFMIFFYVQEVAQERIIADSYSLPEQYQSFDLPRTIQDDRQNFTRNLTILLETAEEEQLNVLFRETNFTPKITNGKPDPSVDLVVIDYFSNEPDLRTLLNHPSAKHLSTQHLSTQHYTINYASFNNHPLIELPSFKEATKFVESQNSEQVSAFIESLTTKYNELYQPSFTVQDFQYTDYPETIILLDHRPVRNLIVISLIFFLLFTALWLFDNARKLSILRLNGLSCATILYKVLIKHLLFLFGSCCLVQLIFDPSIFLLNMFHQFAFFTVSIISLLCVIYFLCTTSFVENLNRKSYARTFIFSLYFFKTIAFVWCLASVLTLVELVNLSLLPSTYPDEFSEYAVFYNTYSGKNNHEVISIENNVLSAQQDRLYQYLEENGMLLIGTVSYFMEEKEINRKICVNVNYLQKYPIISVTGQKIAISPEETQRVFLVPERLENQFQEIKEHYLHGYFLDESQADFYLIRSKQEITARGISGKSLLVVDISTQSKFLSLNRSRKHLNRSKRYWKKIIYWTTTQSSLRFQKSKK
;
A
#
# COMPACT_ATOMS: atom_id res chain seq x y z
N MET A 1 -7.67 35.14 29.43
CA MET A 1 -6.79 34.10 28.84
C MET A 1 -5.39 34.72 28.66
N ASN A 2 -4.28 34.00 28.87
CA ASN A 2 -2.95 34.61 28.68
C ASN A 2 -2.69 34.83 27.19
N ASN A 3 -2.94 36.05 26.72
CA ASN A 3 -2.88 36.45 25.31
C ASN A 3 -1.49 36.20 24.68
N LYS A 4 -0.43 36.17 25.50
CA LYS A 4 0.94 35.79 25.06
C LYS A 4 1.05 34.31 24.71
N LEU A 5 0.41 33.43 25.48
CA LEU A 5 0.47 31.97 25.27
C LEU A 5 -0.27 31.55 23.99
N ILE A 6 -1.45 32.13 23.74
CA ILE A 6 -2.22 31.86 22.50
C ILE A 6 -1.43 32.32 21.28
N ARG A 7 -0.84 33.51 21.36
CA ARG A 7 0.00 34.06 20.28
C ARG A 7 1.22 33.18 20.01
N LEU A 8 1.87 32.66 21.04
CA LEU A 8 2.98 31.70 20.88
C LEU A 8 2.51 30.43 20.18
N ASN A 9 1.39 29.85 20.62
CA ASN A 9 0.82 28.63 20.02
C ASN A 9 0.47 28.82 18.54
N LEU A 10 -0.03 29.99 18.15
CA LEU A 10 -0.30 30.31 16.74
C LEU A 10 0.97 30.29 15.88
N PHE A 11 2.06 30.85 16.39
CA PHE A 11 3.35 30.86 15.68
C PHE A 11 3.98 29.47 15.59
N VAL A 12 3.85 28.67 16.65
CA VAL A 12 4.29 27.27 16.63
C VAL A 12 3.46 26.46 15.62
N LEU A 13 2.14 26.61 15.64
CA LEU A 13 1.23 25.88 14.73
C LEU A 13 1.46 26.27 13.26
N PHE A 14 1.69 27.55 12.97
CA PHE A 14 2.07 28.01 11.63
C PHE A 14 3.36 27.32 11.15
N SER A 15 4.36 27.24 12.02
CA SER A 15 5.64 26.61 11.69
C SER A 15 5.47 25.10 11.46
N ILE A 16 4.74 24.40 12.33
CA ILE A 16 4.43 22.97 12.19
C ILE A 16 3.72 22.73 10.86
N LEU A 17 2.68 23.50 10.54
CA LEU A 17 1.95 23.39 9.28
C LEU A 17 2.85 23.60 8.06
N SER A 18 3.73 24.60 8.10
CA SER A 18 4.69 24.85 7.02
C SER A 18 5.60 23.64 6.80
N PHE A 19 6.15 23.04 7.87
CA PHE A 19 6.97 21.83 7.76
C PHE A 19 6.17 20.60 7.35
N MET A 20 4.93 20.43 7.81
CA MET A 20 4.08 19.32 7.37
C MET A 20 3.80 19.38 5.86
N ILE A 21 3.51 20.58 5.34
CA ILE A 21 3.35 20.79 3.89
C ILE A 21 4.65 20.45 3.15
N PHE A 22 5.80 20.90 3.67
CA PHE A 22 7.10 20.60 3.07
C PHE A 22 7.38 19.10 3.00
N PHE A 23 7.21 18.36 4.11
CA PHE A 23 7.41 16.92 4.12
C PHE A 23 6.40 16.18 3.23
N TYR A 24 5.14 16.62 3.20
CA TYR A 24 4.14 16.05 2.29
C TYR A 24 4.52 16.23 0.82
N VAL A 25 4.96 17.43 0.42
CA VAL A 25 5.41 17.69 -0.96
C VAL A 25 6.67 16.87 -1.27
N GLN A 26 7.58 16.74 -0.30
CA GLN A 26 8.79 15.92 -0.45
C GLN A 26 8.46 14.44 -0.69
N GLU A 27 7.60 13.84 0.14
CA GLU A 27 7.19 12.44 0.01
C GLU A 27 6.48 12.19 -1.33
N VAL A 28 5.52 13.04 -1.70
CA VAL A 28 4.79 12.91 -2.98
C VAL A 28 5.72 13.08 -4.18
N ALA A 29 6.67 14.02 -4.12
CA ALA A 29 7.64 14.21 -5.21
C ALA A 29 8.58 13.01 -5.33
N GLN A 30 9.10 12.48 -4.22
CA GLN A 30 9.96 11.31 -4.20
C GLN A 30 9.23 10.07 -4.72
N GLU A 31 7.99 9.87 -4.29
CA GLU A 31 7.17 8.75 -4.75
C GLU A 31 6.85 8.84 -6.24
N ARG A 32 6.58 10.05 -6.76
CA ARG A 32 6.41 10.23 -8.20
C ARG A 32 7.68 9.84 -8.97
N ILE A 33 8.86 10.23 -8.47
CA ILE A 33 10.13 9.84 -9.08
C ILE A 33 10.30 8.31 -9.03
N ILE A 34 9.91 7.65 -7.93
CA ILE A 34 9.92 6.19 -7.82
C ILE A 34 9.00 5.54 -8.85
N ALA A 35 7.77 6.04 -8.98
CA ALA A 35 6.80 5.55 -9.96
C ALA A 35 7.28 5.75 -11.41
N ASP A 36 7.78 6.95 -11.72
CA ASP A 36 8.30 7.31 -13.04
C ASP A 36 9.57 6.49 -13.37
N SER A 37 10.44 6.21 -12.39
CA SER A 37 11.61 5.33 -12.56
C SER A 37 11.23 3.87 -12.71
N TYR A 38 10.16 3.43 -12.05
CA TYR A 38 9.66 2.07 -12.16
C TYR A 38 8.98 1.82 -13.51
N SER A 39 8.26 2.83 -14.04
CA SER A 39 7.68 2.80 -15.37
C SER A 39 8.78 2.89 -16.44
N LEU A 40 8.90 1.85 -17.26
CA LEU A 40 9.82 1.88 -18.40
C LEU A 40 9.24 2.72 -19.54
N PRO A 41 10.09 3.33 -20.39
CA PRO A 41 9.65 4.00 -21.61
C PRO A 41 8.82 3.09 -22.52
N GLU A 42 7.92 3.67 -23.33
CA GLU A 42 6.98 2.92 -24.20
C GLU A 42 7.67 1.97 -25.21
N GLN A 43 8.94 2.20 -25.53
CA GLN A 43 9.72 1.32 -26.40
C GLN A 43 10.02 -0.05 -25.78
N TYR A 44 9.91 -0.21 -24.46
CA TYR A 44 10.12 -1.49 -23.79
C TYR A 44 8.81 -2.27 -23.76
N GLN A 45 8.64 -3.17 -24.73
CA GLN A 45 7.46 -4.03 -24.82
C GLN A 45 7.67 -5.31 -24.00
N SER A 46 6.70 -5.61 -23.13
CA SER A 46 6.73 -6.82 -22.30
C SER A 46 6.37 -8.06 -23.11
N PHE A 47 7.09 -9.15 -22.87
CA PHE A 47 6.75 -10.49 -23.34
C PHE A 47 6.91 -11.48 -22.19
N ASP A 48 6.43 -12.71 -22.37
CA ASP A 48 6.65 -13.77 -21.38
C ASP A 48 7.22 -15.03 -22.03
N LEU A 49 7.62 -15.99 -21.18
CA LEU A 49 8.08 -17.30 -21.60
C LEU A 49 7.14 -18.37 -21.03
N PRO A 50 6.90 -19.49 -21.74
CA PRO A 50 6.21 -20.64 -21.15
C PRO A 50 6.81 -21.06 -19.79
N ARG A 51 5.97 -21.42 -18.81
CA ARG A 51 6.42 -21.84 -17.46
C ARG A 51 7.44 -22.98 -17.49
N THR A 52 7.32 -23.88 -18.45
CA THR A 52 8.27 -24.97 -18.69
C THR A 52 9.69 -24.48 -18.92
N ILE A 53 9.86 -23.30 -19.54
CA ILE A 53 11.15 -22.64 -19.77
C ILE A 53 11.56 -21.84 -18.53
N GLN A 54 10.61 -21.09 -17.92
CA GLN A 54 10.88 -20.25 -16.76
C GLN A 54 11.35 -21.06 -15.53
N ASP A 55 10.75 -22.22 -15.29
CA ASP A 55 11.08 -23.08 -14.13
C ASP A 55 12.28 -24.00 -14.38
N ASP A 56 12.82 -24.08 -15.61
CA ASP A 56 13.94 -24.96 -15.97
C ASP A 56 15.29 -24.35 -15.57
N ARG A 57 15.60 -24.46 -14.29
CA ARG A 57 16.88 -24.00 -13.72
C ARG A 57 18.10 -24.76 -14.26
N GLN A 58 17.93 -25.98 -14.78
CA GLN A 58 19.06 -26.77 -15.28
C GLN A 58 19.53 -26.27 -16.64
N ASN A 59 18.59 -25.84 -17.49
CA ASN A 59 18.91 -25.31 -18.81
C ASN A 59 18.90 -23.78 -18.88
N PHE A 60 18.82 -23.08 -17.73
CA PHE A 60 18.72 -21.61 -17.69
C PHE A 60 19.76 -20.90 -18.56
N THR A 61 21.05 -21.24 -18.44
CA THR A 61 22.12 -20.63 -19.26
C THR A 61 21.90 -20.84 -20.76
N ARG A 62 21.45 -22.04 -21.16
CA ARG A 62 21.16 -22.35 -22.56
C ARG A 62 19.95 -21.57 -23.07
N ASN A 63 18.90 -21.48 -22.27
CA ASN A 63 17.70 -20.72 -22.61
C ASN A 63 18.00 -19.23 -22.71
N LEU A 64 18.77 -18.68 -21.77
CA LEU A 64 19.25 -17.30 -21.84
C LEU A 64 20.06 -17.07 -23.11
N THR A 65 20.96 -17.97 -23.46
CA THR A 65 21.73 -17.87 -24.72
C THR A 65 20.82 -17.84 -25.94
N ILE A 66 19.83 -18.73 -26.06
CA ILE A 66 18.86 -18.75 -27.18
C ILE A 66 18.12 -17.42 -27.27
N LEU A 67 17.64 -16.89 -26.14
CA LEU A 67 16.91 -15.63 -26.09
C LEU A 67 17.80 -14.45 -26.54
N LEU A 68 19.03 -14.38 -26.05
CA LEU A 68 19.98 -13.32 -26.39
C LEU A 68 20.42 -13.38 -27.86
N GLU A 69 20.73 -14.56 -28.37
CA GLU A 69 21.08 -14.76 -29.79
C GLU A 69 19.91 -14.37 -30.71
N THR A 70 18.68 -14.70 -30.32
CA THR A 70 17.48 -14.32 -31.09
C THR A 70 17.25 -12.81 -31.07
N ALA A 71 17.48 -12.17 -29.92
CA ALA A 71 17.40 -10.72 -29.83
C ALA A 71 18.48 -10.05 -30.69
N GLU A 72 19.71 -10.58 -30.69
CA GLU A 72 20.81 -10.09 -31.51
C GLU A 72 20.53 -10.22 -33.02
N GLU A 73 19.99 -11.37 -33.45
CA GLU A 73 19.58 -11.61 -34.85
C GLU A 73 18.53 -10.60 -35.33
N GLU A 74 17.57 -10.27 -34.47
CA GLU A 74 16.50 -9.29 -34.74
C GLU A 74 16.91 -7.83 -34.46
N GLN A 75 18.17 -7.60 -34.03
CA GLN A 75 18.71 -6.29 -33.65
C GLN A 75 17.92 -5.59 -32.54
N LEU A 76 17.50 -6.37 -31.54
CA LEU A 76 16.73 -5.92 -30.40
C LEU A 76 17.57 -5.97 -29.12
N ASN A 77 17.39 -4.99 -28.24
CA ASN A 77 17.91 -5.07 -26.88
C ASN A 77 16.88 -5.74 -25.97
N VAL A 78 17.37 -6.47 -24.97
CA VAL A 78 16.53 -7.08 -23.94
C VAL A 78 16.82 -6.50 -22.57
N LEU A 79 15.78 -6.44 -21.76
CA LEU A 79 15.82 -5.95 -20.40
C LEU A 79 15.00 -6.89 -19.52
N PHE A 80 15.57 -7.24 -18.37
CA PHE A 80 14.88 -7.98 -17.33
C PHE A 80 14.75 -7.11 -16.09
N ARG A 81 13.62 -7.19 -15.39
CA ARG A 81 13.39 -6.46 -14.14
C ARG A 81 12.92 -7.42 -13.06
N GLU A 82 13.62 -7.49 -11.95
CA GLU A 82 13.18 -8.17 -10.73
C GLU A 82 12.75 -7.13 -9.68
N THR A 83 11.57 -7.32 -9.09
CA THR A 83 11.07 -6.45 -8.01
C THR A 83 11.02 -7.24 -6.71
N ASN A 84 11.86 -6.86 -5.74
CA ASN A 84 11.97 -7.52 -4.45
C ASN A 84 11.36 -6.67 -3.33
N PHE A 85 10.26 -7.14 -2.76
CA PHE A 85 9.62 -6.57 -1.58
C PHE A 85 10.05 -7.35 -0.33
N THR A 86 11.27 -7.15 0.15
CA THR A 86 11.77 -7.77 1.39
C THR A 86 12.25 -6.72 2.40
N PRO A 87 12.15 -7.01 3.70
CA PRO A 87 12.65 -6.10 4.72
C PRO A 87 14.16 -6.11 4.67
N LYS A 88 14.76 -4.96 4.96
CA LYS A 88 16.19 -4.91 5.20
C LYS A 88 16.54 -5.84 6.37
N ILE A 89 17.51 -6.73 6.22
CA ILE A 89 18.00 -7.56 7.33
C ILE A 89 19.15 -6.83 8.02
N THR A 90 18.99 -6.49 9.30
CA THR A 90 20.03 -5.89 10.14
C THR A 90 20.34 -6.83 11.29
N ASN A 91 21.60 -7.28 11.42
CA ASN A 91 22.04 -8.23 12.46
C ASN A 91 21.24 -9.55 12.49
N GLY A 92 20.90 -10.09 11.32
CA GLY A 92 20.16 -11.35 11.20
C GLY A 92 18.68 -11.26 11.58
N LYS A 93 18.14 -10.05 11.80
CA LYS A 93 16.72 -9.81 12.04
C LYS A 93 16.16 -8.88 10.96
N PRO A 94 14.90 -9.10 10.51
CA PRO A 94 14.19 -8.10 9.73
C PRO A 94 14.18 -6.78 10.49
N ASP A 95 14.59 -5.72 9.81
CA ASP A 95 14.46 -4.35 10.26
C ASP A 95 13.15 -3.81 9.67
N PRO A 96 12.05 -3.82 10.44
CA PRO A 96 10.73 -3.39 9.95
C PRO A 96 10.64 -1.88 9.76
N SER A 97 11.73 -1.13 9.98
CA SER A 97 11.76 0.33 9.79
C SER A 97 12.15 0.75 8.37
N VAL A 98 12.58 -0.19 7.53
CA VAL A 98 12.99 0.06 6.15
C VAL A 98 12.37 -1.02 5.27
N ASP A 99 11.14 -0.77 4.78
CA ASP A 99 10.58 -1.53 3.67
C ASP A 99 11.34 -1.09 2.43
N LEU A 100 12.42 -1.80 2.11
CA LEU A 100 13.21 -1.50 0.93
C LEU A 100 12.59 -2.24 -0.26
N VAL A 101 12.01 -1.51 -1.20
CA VAL A 101 11.69 -2.08 -2.51
C VAL A 101 12.99 -2.05 -3.31
N VAL A 102 13.53 -3.22 -3.63
CA VAL A 102 14.72 -3.33 -4.49
C VAL A 102 14.28 -3.72 -5.88
N ILE A 103 14.62 -2.89 -6.86
CA ILE A 103 14.36 -3.09 -8.28
C ILE A 103 15.70 -3.33 -8.96
N ASP A 104 15.91 -4.56 -9.40
CA ASP A 104 17.11 -4.97 -10.13
C ASP A 104 16.79 -5.07 -11.62
N TYR A 105 17.40 -4.19 -12.41
CA TYR A 105 17.41 -4.31 -13.86
C TYR A 105 18.62 -5.12 -14.30
N PHE A 106 18.43 -5.99 -15.29
CA PHE A 106 19.50 -6.69 -15.98
C PHE A 106 19.43 -6.30 -17.45
N SER A 107 20.48 -5.64 -17.93
CA SER A 107 20.51 -5.08 -19.29
C SER A 107 21.92 -5.10 -19.88
N ASN A 108 21.98 -4.93 -21.20
CA ASN A 108 23.23 -4.63 -21.91
C ASN A 108 23.52 -3.12 -21.93
N GLU A 109 22.58 -2.27 -21.50
CA GLU A 109 22.79 -0.84 -21.42
C GLU A 109 23.72 -0.50 -20.24
N PRO A 110 24.80 0.26 -20.46
CA PRO A 110 25.80 0.51 -19.43
C PRO A 110 25.37 1.55 -18.39
N ASP A 111 24.31 2.34 -18.61
CA ASP A 111 23.92 3.47 -17.73
C ASP A 111 22.45 3.43 -17.29
N LEU A 112 22.23 3.24 -15.99
CA LEU A 112 20.92 3.32 -15.34
C LEU A 112 20.28 4.70 -15.54
N ARG A 113 21.05 5.76 -15.80
CA ARG A 113 20.50 7.10 -16.10
C ARG A 113 19.75 7.15 -17.42
N THR A 114 20.23 6.44 -18.44
CA THR A 114 19.55 6.36 -19.74
C THR A 114 18.28 5.56 -19.60
N LEU A 115 18.37 4.40 -18.93
CA LEU A 115 17.24 3.52 -18.66
C LEU A 115 16.11 4.22 -17.89
N LEU A 116 16.46 4.96 -16.83
CA LEU A 116 15.47 5.63 -15.96
C LEU A 116 15.09 7.04 -16.44
N ASN A 117 15.69 7.52 -17.54
CA ASN A 117 15.57 8.91 -18.00
C ASN A 117 15.76 9.95 -16.88
N HIS A 118 16.61 9.63 -15.90
CA HIS A 118 16.79 10.41 -14.68
C HIS A 118 18.28 10.79 -14.48
N PRO A 119 18.67 12.04 -14.77
CA PRO A 119 20.07 12.48 -14.75
C PRO A 119 20.71 12.55 -13.34
N SER A 120 19.91 12.40 -12.28
CA SER A 120 20.35 12.54 -10.88
C SER A 120 20.95 11.27 -10.26
N ALA A 121 20.94 10.12 -10.95
CA ALA A 121 21.47 8.87 -10.40
C ALA A 121 22.99 8.97 -10.16
N LYS A 122 23.47 8.63 -8.96
CA LYS A 122 24.90 8.68 -8.62
C LYS A 122 25.59 7.40 -9.09
N HIS A 123 26.67 7.54 -9.86
CA HIS A 123 27.53 6.41 -10.22
C HIS A 123 28.34 5.98 -8.99
N LEU A 124 28.01 4.82 -8.41
CA LEU A 124 28.79 4.17 -7.35
C LEU A 124 29.54 3.00 -7.96
N SER A 125 30.69 3.26 -8.59
CA SER A 125 31.60 2.19 -9.01
C SER A 125 32.26 1.60 -7.78
N THR A 126 31.76 0.45 -7.31
CA THR A 126 32.55 -0.41 -6.42
C THR A 126 33.45 -1.30 -7.27
N GLN A 127 34.67 -1.49 -6.80
CA GLN A 127 35.88 -1.77 -7.59
C GLN A 127 35.92 -3.14 -8.30
N HIS A 128 34.82 -3.91 -8.37
CA HIS A 128 34.83 -5.25 -8.95
C HIS A 128 33.55 -5.72 -9.66
N LEU A 129 32.44 -4.96 -9.66
CA LEU A 129 31.27 -5.26 -10.49
C LEU A 129 30.73 -3.95 -11.09
N SER A 130 30.35 -3.95 -12.36
CA SER A 130 29.79 -2.79 -13.09
C SER A 130 28.34 -2.49 -12.68
N THR A 131 28.01 -2.61 -11.39
CA THR A 131 26.67 -2.40 -10.86
C THR A 131 26.43 -0.92 -10.61
N GLN A 132 25.37 -0.37 -11.19
CA GLN A 132 24.94 0.98 -10.88
C GLN A 132 23.82 0.96 -9.84
N HIS A 133 23.81 1.92 -8.91
CA HIS A 133 22.91 1.91 -7.76
C HIS A 133 22.32 3.30 -7.50
N TYR A 134 21.01 3.37 -7.32
CA TYR A 134 20.28 4.61 -7.05
C TYR A 134 19.17 4.38 -6.03
N THR A 135 19.23 5.05 -4.88
CA THR A 135 18.20 4.97 -3.84
C THR A 135 17.40 6.26 -3.75
N ILE A 136 16.07 6.14 -3.73
CA ILE A 136 15.12 7.23 -3.48
C ILE A 136 14.17 6.77 -2.38
N ASN A 137 14.15 7.47 -1.24
CA ASN A 137 13.29 7.17 -0.10
C ASN A 137 13.37 5.68 0.32
N TYR A 138 12.33 4.90 0.03
CA TYR A 138 12.20 3.48 0.34
C TYR A 138 12.51 2.55 -0.84
N ALA A 139 12.83 3.07 -2.03
CA ALA A 139 13.11 2.29 -3.22
C ALA A 139 14.59 2.37 -3.62
N SER A 140 15.14 1.25 -4.09
CA SER A 140 16.48 1.12 -4.63
C SER A 140 16.41 0.56 -6.04
N PHE A 141 17.04 1.23 -6.99
CA PHE A 141 17.14 0.82 -8.39
C PHE A 141 18.59 0.44 -8.68
N ASN A 142 18.79 -0.76 -9.21
CA ASN A 142 20.11 -1.29 -9.57
C ASN A 142 20.12 -1.68 -11.05
N ASN A 143 21.26 -1.53 -11.73
CA ASN A 143 21.47 -2.14 -13.04
C ASN A 143 22.65 -3.10 -12.95
N HIS A 144 22.44 -4.33 -13.42
CA HIS A 144 23.41 -5.41 -13.46
C HIS A 144 23.59 -5.90 -14.91
N PRO A 145 24.75 -6.47 -15.24
CA PRO A 145 24.94 -7.17 -16.52
C PRO A 145 23.95 -8.35 -16.69
N LEU A 146 23.53 -8.63 -17.93
CA LEU A 146 22.63 -9.76 -18.24
C LEU A 146 23.15 -11.13 -17.75
N ILE A 147 24.47 -11.32 -17.68
CA ILE A 147 25.08 -12.57 -17.20
C ILE A 147 24.84 -12.84 -15.71
N GLU A 148 24.44 -11.82 -14.94
CA GLU A 148 24.13 -11.93 -13.52
C GLU A 148 22.65 -12.24 -13.24
N LEU A 149 21.81 -12.32 -14.28
CA LEU A 149 20.40 -12.70 -14.15
C LEU A 149 20.30 -14.09 -13.48
N PRO A 150 19.64 -14.24 -12.32
CA PRO A 150 19.64 -15.49 -11.59
C PRO A 150 18.63 -16.51 -12.14
N SER A 151 17.48 -16.04 -12.64
CA SER A 151 16.44 -16.87 -13.25
C SER A 151 15.50 -16.04 -14.12
N PHE A 152 14.71 -16.70 -14.98
CA PHE A 152 13.59 -16.04 -15.67
C PHE A 152 12.33 -15.91 -14.81
N LYS A 153 12.21 -16.74 -13.77
CA LYS A 153 10.97 -16.91 -13.03
C LYS A 153 10.57 -15.64 -12.28
N GLU A 154 11.55 -14.99 -11.67
CA GLU A 154 11.34 -13.82 -10.82
C GLU A 154 11.37 -12.50 -11.60
N ALA A 155 11.68 -12.54 -12.90
CA ALA A 155 11.91 -11.37 -13.72
C ALA A 155 10.75 -11.10 -14.69
N THR A 156 10.32 -9.85 -14.79
CA THR A 156 9.57 -9.36 -15.95
C THR A 156 10.53 -9.19 -17.12
N LYS A 157 10.12 -9.56 -18.33
CA LYS A 157 10.96 -9.55 -19.53
C LYS A 157 10.46 -8.49 -20.50
N PHE A 158 11.38 -7.72 -21.06
CA PHE A 158 11.10 -6.66 -22.01
C PHE A 158 12.04 -6.76 -23.20
N VAL A 159 11.54 -6.34 -24.35
CA VAL A 159 12.31 -6.13 -25.57
C VAL A 159 12.17 -4.67 -26.02
N GLU A 160 13.28 -4.07 -26.44
CA GLU A 160 13.32 -2.67 -26.82
C GLU A 160 12.98 -2.49 -28.31
N SER A 161 11.73 -2.15 -28.61
CA SER A 161 11.31 -1.70 -29.94
C SER A 161 9.99 -0.94 -29.91
N GLN A 162 9.87 0.09 -30.73
CA GLN A 162 8.59 0.75 -31.01
C GLN A 162 7.82 0.08 -32.16
N ASN A 163 8.45 -0.86 -32.88
CA ASN A 163 7.84 -1.55 -34.01
C ASN A 163 7.24 -2.89 -33.57
N SER A 164 5.91 -2.95 -33.48
CA SER A 164 5.18 -4.17 -33.11
C SER A 164 5.45 -5.35 -34.06
N GLU A 165 5.75 -5.11 -35.33
CA GLU A 165 6.07 -6.18 -36.29
C GLU A 165 7.42 -6.82 -35.98
N GLN A 166 8.41 -6.03 -35.57
CA GLN A 166 9.73 -6.53 -35.17
C GLN A 166 9.67 -7.33 -33.87
N VAL A 167 8.85 -6.89 -32.91
CA VAL A 167 8.57 -7.66 -31.68
C VAL A 167 7.85 -8.98 -32.00
N SER A 168 6.91 -8.96 -32.95
CA SER A 168 6.22 -10.18 -33.39
C SER A 168 7.17 -11.17 -34.06
N ALA A 169 8.05 -10.69 -34.94
CA ALA A 169 9.09 -11.52 -35.57
C ALA A 169 10.04 -12.15 -34.54
N PHE A 170 10.47 -11.36 -33.54
CA PHE A 170 11.25 -11.86 -32.42
C PHE A 170 10.54 -12.98 -31.66
N ILE A 171 9.26 -12.81 -31.32
CA ILE A 171 8.48 -13.84 -30.61
C ILE A 171 8.32 -15.10 -31.48
N GLU A 172 8.08 -14.96 -32.79
CA GLU A 172 7.97 -16.09 -33.71
C GLU A 172 9.28 -16.89 -33.84
N SER A 173 10.40 -16.19 -33.98
CA SER A 173 11.74 -16.80 -34.03
C SER A 173 12.07 -17.52 -32.72
N LEU A 174 11.80 -16.86 -31.60
CA LEU A 174 12.02 -17.40 -30.26
C LEU A 174 11.15 -18.64 -29.99
N THR A 175 9.88 -18.61 -30.42
CA THR A 175 8.96 -19.76 -30.37
C THR A 175 9.53 -20.95 -31.14
N THR A 176 10.05 -20.71 -32.36
CA THR A 176 10.62 -21.76 -33.21
C THR A 176 11.83 -22.41 -32.55
N LYS A 177 12.79 -21.62 -32.08
CA LYS A 177 14.01 -22.14 -31.43
C LYS A 177 13.73 -22.88 -30.13
N TYR A 178 12.77 -22.43 -29.33
CA TYR A 178 12.39 -23.14 -28.11
C TYR A 178 11.63 -24.44 -28.38
N ASN A 179 10.80 -24.49 -29.44
CA ASN A 179 10.13 -25.72 -29.86
C ASN A 179 11.14 -26.80 -30.32
N GLU A 180 12.24 -26.41 -30.97
CA GLU A 180 13.33 -27.33 -31.31
C GLU A 180 14.00 -27.93 -30.06
N LEU A 181 14.17 -27.13 -29.00
CA LEU A 181 14.84 -27.55 -27.77
C LEU A 181 13.96 -28.45 -26.88
N TYR A 182 12.71 -28.06 -26.67
CA TYR A 182 11.85 -28.67 -25.64
C TYR A 182 10.92 -29.77 -26.18
N GLN A 183 10.73 -29.85 -27.50
CA GLN A 183 9.75 -30.70 -28.17
C GLN A 183 8.27 -30.63 -27.68
N PRO A 184 7.70 -29.51 -27.16
CA PRO A 184 6.27 -29.33 -27.03
C PRO A 184 5.79 -28.39 -28.15
N SER A 185 4.48 -28.22 -28.32
CA SER A 185 3.90 -27.34 -29.34
C SER A 185 3.63 -25.95 -28.76
N PHE A 186 4.66 -25.17 -28.41
CA PHE A 186 4.43 -23.79 -28.01
C PHE A 186 3.90 -22.98 -29.20
N THR A 187 2.98 -22.08 -28.90
CA THR A 187 2.39 -21.12 -29.82
C THR A 187 2.87 -19.71 -29.46
N VAL A 188 2.78 -18.77 -30.41
CA VAL A 188 3.14 -17.36 -30.18
C VAL A 188 2.38 -16.76 -28.99
N GLN A 189 1.14 -17.22 -28.76
CA GLN A 189 0.31 -16.79 -27.64
C GLN A 189 0.91 -17.16 -26.28
N ASP A 190 1.67 -18.26 -26.19
CA ASP A 190 2.32 -18.68 -24.95
C ASP A 190 3.48 -17.77 -24.53
N PHE A 191 3.90 -16.87 -25.43
CA PHE A 191 4.95 -15.86 -25.19
C PHE A 191 4.38 -14.45 -25.05
N GLN A 192 3.06 -14.27 -25.18
CA GLN A 192 2.42 -12.98 -24.95
C GLN A 192 2.32 -12.71 -23.45
N TYR A 193 2.65 -11.49 -23.05
CA TYR A 193 2.46 -11.04 -21.68
C TYR A 193 0.95 -10.90 -21.42
N THR A 194 0.38 -11.84 -20.66
CA THR A 194 -1.07 -11.88 -20.34
C THR A 194 -1.40 -11.30 -18.98
N ASP A 195 -0.36 -10.88 -18.28
CA ASP A 195 -0.43 -10.47 -16.89
C ASP A 195 -0.78 -8.99 -16.71
N TYR A 196 -1.28 -8.65 -15.52
CA TYR A 196 -1.44 -7.24 -15.15
C TYR A 196 -0.06 -6.56 -15.15
N PRO A 197 0.04 -5.31 -15.62
CA PRO A 197 1.28 -4.56 -15.52
C PRO A 197 1.71 -4.53 -14.06
N GLU A 198 2.95 -4.94 -13.77
CA GLU A 198 3.46 -4.82 -12.42
C GLU A 198 3.37 -3.35 -12.01
N THR A 199 2.85 -3.12 -10.81
CA THR A 199 2.78 -1.78 -10.22
C THR A 199 3.60 -1.78 -8.94
N ILE A 200 4.33 -0.69 -8.72
CA ILE A 200 4.94 -0.45 -7.42
C ILE A 200 3.84 -0.05 -6.44
N ILE A 201 3.82 -0.67 -5.26
CA ILE A 201 2.87 -0.30 -4.20
C ILE A 201 3.24 1.11 -3.73
N LEU A 202 2.35 2.07 -4.01
CA LEU A 202 2.45 3.46 -3.59
C LEU A 202 1.86 3.62 -2.18
N LEU A 203 2.44 4.49 -1.38
CA LEU A 203 1.95 4.88 -0.08
C LEU A 203 0.67 5.71 -0.22
N ASP A 204 -0.30 5.43 0.66
CA ASP A 204 -1.50 6.24 0.75
C ASP A 204 -1.24 7.53 1.55
N HIS A 205 -1.13 8.66 0.85
CA HIS A 205 -0.92 9.98 1.47
C HIS A 205 -2.21 10.66 1.96
N ARG A 206 -3.39 10.06 1.76
CA ARG A 206 -4.68 10.64 2.20
C ARG A 206 -4.70 10.98 3.70
N PRO A 207 -4.18 10.14 4.62
CA PRO A 207 -4.18 10.46 6.05
C PRO A 207 -3.36 11.71 6.37
N VAL A 208 -2.17 11.85 5.79
CA VAL A 208 -1.28 13.01 6.00
C VAL A 208 -1.92 14.27 5.43
N ARG A 209 -2.44 14.20 4.20
CA ARG A 209 -3.17 15.30 3.57
C ARG A 209 -4.35 15.76 4.42
N ASN A 210 -5.16 14.81 4.92
CA ASN A 210 -6.30 15.12 5.77
C ASN A 210 -5.85 15.80 7.07
N LEU A 211 -4.75 15.34 7.67
CA LEU A 211 -4.18 15.95 8.88
C LEU A 211 -3.71 17.39 8.63
N ILE A 212 -3.10 17.68 7.48
CA ILE A 212 -2.73 19.04 7.07
C ILE A 212 -3.98 19.93 6.93
N VAL A 213 -5.01 19.45 6.23
CA VAL A 213 -6.27 20.20 6.02
C VAL A 213 -6.96 20.49 7.36
N ILE A 214 -7.06 19.49 8.24
CA ILE A 214 -7.63 19.65 9.58
C ILE A 214 -6.81 20.66 10.39
N SER A 215 -5.49 20.53 10.39
CA SER A 215 -4.59 21.44 11.11
C SER A 215 -4.69 22.87 10.60
N LEU A 216 -4.89 23.06 9.29
CA LEU A 216 -5.14 24.36 8.67
C LEU A 216 -6.45 24.97 9.19
N ILE A 217 -7.53 24.20 9.25
CA ILE A 217 -8.82 24.65 9.80
C ILE A 217 -8.65 25.09 11.26
N PHE A 218 -7.95 24.29 12.08
CA PHE A 218 -7.65 24.66 13.47
C PHE A 218 -6.81 25.93 13.55
N PHE A 219 -5.79 26.08 12.72
CA PHE A 219 -4.97 27.29 12.67
C PHE A 219 -5.80 28.53 12.36
N LEU A 220 -6.67 28.48 11.35
CA LEU A 220 -7.55 29.59 10.99
C LEU A 220 -8.51 29.93 12.13
N LEU A 221 -9.12 28.92 12.76
CA LEU A 221 -10.06 29.11 13.86
C LEU A 221 -9.39 29.68 15.12
N PHE A 222 -8.23 29.15 15.54
CA PHE A 222 -7.48 29.70 16.66
C PHE A 222 -7.04 31.14 16.39
N THR A 223 -6.64 31.45 15.16
CA THR A 223 -6.22 32.81 14.80
C THR A 223 -7.42 33.76 14.82
N ALA A 224 -8.58 33.32 14.32
CA ALA A 224 -9.82 34.08 14.41
C ALA A 224 -10.20 34.35 15.88
N LEU A 225 -10.21 33.33 16.73
CA LEU A 225 -10.52 33.46 18.17
C LEU A 225 -9.56 34.44 18.87
N TRP A 226 -8.27 34.41 18.52
CA TRP A 226 -7.30 35.35 19.05
C TRP A 226 -7.57 36.79 18.59
N LEU A 227 -8.00 36.99 17.34
CA LEU A 227 -8.41 38.30 16.84
C LEU A 227 -9.67 38.80 17.57
N PHE A 228 -10.65 37.93 17.84
CA PHE A 228 -11.82 38.29 18.63
C PHE A 228 -11.47 38.68 20.08
N ASP A 229 -10.56 37.95 20.76
CA ASP A 229 -10.08 38.32 22.12
C ASP A 229 -9.39 39.70 22.12
N ASN A 230 -8.82 40.09 20.98
CA ASN A 230 -8.18 41.39 20.78
C ASN A 230 -9.08 42.42 20.05
N ALA A 231 -10.37 42.13 19.84
CA ALA A 231 -11.26 42.96 19.01
C ALA A 231 -11.30 44.43 19.44
N ARG A 232 -11.31 44.73 20.74
CA ARG A 232 -11.26 46.10 21.27
C ARG A 232 -10.02 46.87 20.78
N LYS A 233 -8.85 46.24 20.80
CA LYS A 233 -7.60 46.88 20.32
C LYS A 233 -7.67 47.15 18.82
N LEU A 234 -8.24 46.22 18.06
CA LEU A 234 -8.45 46.37 16.62
C LEU A 234 -9.42 47.53 16.31
N SER A 235 -10.51 47.66 17.07
CA SER A 235 -11.47 48.76 16.94
C SER A 235 -10.85 50.13 17.28
N ILE A 236 -10.00 50.22 18.31
CA ILE A 236 -9.26 51.46 18.63
C ILE A 236 -8.32 51.85 17.48
N LEU A 237 -7.60 50.88 16.89
CA LEU A 237 -6.73 51.14 15.73
C LEU A 237 -7.53 51.60 14.51
N ARG A 238 -8.74 51.08 14.31
CA ARG A 238 -9.66 51.51 13.25
C ARG A 238 -10.19 52.92 13.48
N LEU A 239 -10.52 53.28 14.72
CA LEU A 239 -10.93 54.63 15.13
C LEU A 239 -9.86 55.68 14.84
N ASN A 240 -8.59 55.31 14.99
CA ASN A 240 -7.45 56.16 14.65
C ASN A 240 -7.20 56.27 13.12
N GLY A 241 -8.17 55.90 12.28
CA GLY A 241 -8.13 56.07 10.83
C GLY A 241 -7.42 54.97 10.04
N LEU A 242 -6.95 53.88 10.68
CA LEU A 242 -6.21 52.83 9.97
C LEU A 242 -7.15 51.92 9.14
N SER A 243 -6.70 51.52 7.94
CA SER A 243 -7.40 50.52 7.12
C SER A 243 -7.31 49.12 7.73
N CYS A 244 -8.29 48.25 7.47
CA CYS A 244 -8.28 46.85 7.95
C CYS A 244 -6.99 46.11 7.53
N ALA A 245 -6.51 46.34 6.31
CA ALA A 245 -5.25 45.79 5.83
C ALA A 245 -4.04 46.30 6.64
N THR A 246 -3.98 47.61 6.95
CA THR A 246 -2.90 48.19 7.76
C THR A 246 -2.90 47.66 9.19
N ILE A 247 -4.09 47.45 9.76
CA ILE A 247 -4.27 46.83 11.09
C ILE A 247 -3.74 45.40 11.05
N LEU A 248 -4.17 44.59 10.09
CA LEU A 248 -3.71 43.20 9.94
C LEU A 248 -2.19 43.13 9.77
N TYR A 249 -1.62 44.05 8.99
CA TYR A 249 -0.18 44.11 8.78
C TYR A 249 0.60 44.35 10.06
N LYS A 250 0.21 45.38 10.83
CA LYS A 250 0.88 45.75 12.09
C LYS A 250 0.71 44.69 13.18
N VAL A 251 -0.42 44.00 13.20
CA VAL A 251 -0.78 43.05 14.26
C VAL A 251 -0.21 41.65 13.99
N LEU A 252 -0.31 41.15 12.76
CA LEU A 252 -0.02 39.74 12.46
C LEU A 252 0.91 39.51 11.25
N ILE A 253 0.68 40.17 10.10
CA ILE A 253 1.41 39.82 8.85
C ILE A 253 2.90 39.99 9.00
N LYS A 254 3.39 41.06 9.65
CA LYS A 254 4.84 41.26 9.83
C LYS A 254 5.51 40.09 10.56
N HIS A 255 4.80 39.45 11.48
CA HIS A 255 5.29 38.29 12.23
C HIS A 255 5.17 37.00 11.42
N LEU A 256 4.07 36.82 10.69
CA LEU A 256 3.89 35.68 9.80
C LEU A 256 4.87 35.71 8.62
N LEU A 257 5.20 36.87 8.06
CA LEU A 257 6.22 37.04 7.02
C LEU A 257 7.60 36.64 7.53
N PHE A 258 7.95 37.04 8.76
CA PHE A 258 9.20 36.62 9.38
C PHE A 258 9.25 35.10 9.57
N LEU A 259 8.18 34.49 10.08
CA LEU A 259 8.09 33.04 10.24
C LEU A 259 8.12 32.30 8.90
N PHE A 260 7.40 32.81 7.90
CA PHE A 260 7.38 32.29 6.54
C PHE A 260 8.81 32.28 5.96
N GLY A 261 9.50 33.43 6.00
CA GLY A 261 10.88 33.53 5.54
C GLY A 261 11.83 32.60 6.30
N SER A 262 11.67 32.48 7.63
CA SER A 262 12.44 31.56 8.45
C SER A 262 12.20 30.10 8.08
N CYS A 263 10.93 29.69 7.87
CA CYS A 263 10.60 28.33 7.48
C CYS A 263 11.15 28.01 6.09
N CYS A 264 10.96 28.91 5.12
CA CYS A 264 11.52 28.78 3.78
C CYS A 264 13.04 28.65 3.81
N LEU A 265 13.74 29.43 4.63
CA LEU A 265 15.20 29.35 4.75
C LEU A 265 15.65 27.99 5.32
N VAL A 266 14.99 27.49 6.36
CA VAL A 266 15.30 26.17 6.92
C VAL A 266 14.99 25.05 5.91
N GLN A 267 13.87 25.15 5.19
CA GLN A 267 13.48 24.18 4.16
C GLN A 267 14.47 24.16 2.99
N LEU A 268 14.96 25.34 2.56
CA LEU A 268 15.99 25.46 1.53
C LEU A 268 17.31 24.80 1.95
N ILE A 269 17.71 24.94 3.21
CA ILE A 269 18.90 24.27 3.74
C ILE A 269 18.70 22.76 3.83
N PHE A 270 17.48 22.31 4.15
CA PHE A 270 17.16 20.89 4.34
C PHE A 270 17.12 20.10 3.02
N ASP A 271 16.38 20.60 2.02
CA ASP A 271 16.32 19.98 0.69
C ASP A 271 16.13 21.04 -0.41
N PRO A 272 17.24 21.52 -1.02
CA PRO A 272 17.18 22.51 -2.09
C PRO A 272 16.47 22.03 -3.35
N SER A 273 16.44 20.71 -3.59
CA SER A 273 15.96 20.14 -4.86
C SER A 273 14.44 20.24 -5.00
N ILE A 274 13.72 20.12 -3.88
CA ILE A 274 12.25 20.16 -3.82
C ILE A 274 11.74 21.55 -3.44
N PHE A 275 12.63 22.44 -2.99
CA PHE A 275 12.27 23.77 -2.47
C PHE A 275 11.37 24.57 -3.43
N LEU A 276 11.72 24.64 -4.72
CA LEU A 276 10.92 25.38 -5.71
C LEU A 276 9.50 24.82 -5.89
N LEU A 277 9.35 23.50 -5.87
CA LEU A 277 8.04 22.85 -5.94
C LEU A 277 7.21 23.15 -4.68
N ASN A 278 7.83 23.05 -3.50
CA ASN A 278 7.18 23.37 -2.23
C ASN A 278 6.81 24.87 -2.12
N MET A 279 7.56 25.79 -2.75
CA MET A 279 7.27 27.22 -2.67
C MET A 279 5.85 27.57 -3.14
N PHE A 280 5.34 26.91 -4.19
CA PHE A 280 3.97 27.12 -4.63
C PHE A 280 2.95 26.79 -3.53
N HIS A 281 3.12 25.66 -2.86
CA HIS A 281 2.25 25.23 -1.76
C HIS A 281 2.36 26.14 -0.53
N GLN A 282 3.58 26.59 -0.19
CA GLN A 282 3.79 27.53 0.91
C GLN A 282 3.15 28.90 0.62
N PHE A 283 3.27 29.41 -0.62
CA PHE A 283 2.59 30.65 -1.01
C PHE A 283 1.07 30.52 -0.99
N ALA A 284 0.52 29.38 -1.44
CA ALA A 284 -0.91 29.11 -1.35
C ALA A 284 -1.39 29.09 0.11
N PHE A 285 -0.70 28.36 0.99
CA PHE A 285 -0.98 28.33 2.42
C PHE A 285 -0.94 29.73 3.06
N PHE A 286 0.10 30.51 2.75
CA PHE A 286 0.25 31.88 3.25
C PHE A 286 -0.88 32.78 2.74
N THR A 287 -1.19 32.73 1.45
CA THR A 287 -2.23 33.55 0.81
C THR A 287 -3.62 33.25 1.36
N VAL A 288 -3.98 31.97 1.46
CA VAL A 288 -5.26 31.54 2.06
C VAL A 288 -5.36 32.03 3.50
N SER A 289 -4.27 31.94 4.27
CA SER A 289 -4.21 32.44 5.64
C SER A 289 -4.45 33.96 5.69
N ILE A 290 -3.76 34.75 4.85
CA ILE A 290 -3.93 36.21 4.83
C ILE A 290 -5.36 36.61 4.43
N ILE A 291 -5.92 36.00 3.39
CA ILE A 291 -7.28 36.31 2.92
C ILE A 291 -8.30 36.01 4.01
N SER A 292 -8.23 34.83 4.62
CA SER A 292 -9.12 34.44 5.73
C SER A 292 -9.07 35.44 6.89
N LEU A 293 -7.87 35.88 7.26
CA LEU A 293 -7.67 36.83 8.34
C LEU A 293 -8.16 38.25 8.01
N LEU A 294 -8.01 38.68 6.75
CA LEU A 294 -8.60 39.92 6.26
C LEU A 294 -10.12 39.87 6.39
N CYS A 295 -10.76 38.76 6.02
CA CYS A 295 -12.21 38.58 6.19
C CYS A 295 -12.63 38.69 7.65
N VAL A 296 -11.91 38.06 8.59
CA VAL A 296 -12.21 38.13 10.03
C VAL A 296 -12.06 39.56 10.56
N ILE A 297 -10.97 40.26 10.23
CA ILE A 297 -10.77 41.65 10.67
C ILE A 297 -11.79 42.58 10.04
N TYR A 298 -12.12 42.39 8.76
CA TYR A 298 -13.15 43.15 8.08
C TYR A 298 -14.49 42.98 8.80
N PHE A 299 -14.91 41.74 9.06
CA PHE A 299 -16.11 41.42 9.82
C PHE A 299 -16.12 42.08 11.20
N LEU A 300 -15.02 41.98 11.96
CA LEU A 300 -14.89 42.61 13.27
C LEU A 300 -15.02 44.13 13.19
N CYS A 301 -14.32 44.77 12.25
CA CYS A 301 -14.35 46.23 12.10
C CYS A 301 -15.70 46.77 11.61
N THR A 302 -16.49 46.00 10.86
CA THR A 302 -17.79 46.45 10.31
C THR A 302 -18.97 46.17 11.24
N THR A 303 -19.03 44.98 11.85
CA THR A 303 -20.21 44.56 12.63
C THR A 303 -20.21 45.03 14.09
N SER A 304 -19.04 45.33 14.66
CA SER A 304 -18.90 45.45 16.13
C SER A 304 -18.35 46.79 16.62
N PHE A 305 -18.34 47.83 15.78
CA PHE A 305 -17.76 49.14 16.12
C PHE A 305 -18.40 49.80 17.35
N VAL A 306 -19.73 49.84 17.44
CA VAL A 306 -20.48 50.50 18.52
C VAL A 306 -20.65 49.58 19.75
N GLU A 307 -20.82 48.27 19.53
CA GLU A 307 -21.04 47.29 20.62
C GLU A 307 -19.74 46.90 21.35
N ASN A 308 -18.58 46.85 20.67
CA ASN A 308 -17.29 46.58 21.32
C ASN A 308 -16.84 47.70 22.26
N LEU A 309 -17.21 48.95 21.97
CA LEU A 309 -16.96 50.11 22.83
C LEU A 309 -17.85 50.09 24.09
N ASN A 310 -19.08 49.56 23.97
CA ASN A 310 -20.12 49.60 25.01
C ASN A 310 -20.29 48.29 25.82
N ARG A 311 -19.41 47.29 25.68
CA ARG A 311 -19.36 46.06 26.50
C ARG A 311 -20.67 45.23 26.54
N LYS A 312 -21.63 45.39 25.61
CA LYS A 312 -22.91 44.66 25.65
C LYS A 312 -23.03 43.51 24.63
N SER A 313 -23.66 42.44 25.10
CA SER A 313 -24.23 41.22 24.47
C SER A 313 -23.39 40.35 23.51
N TYR A 314 -22.35 40.85 22.83
CA TYR A 314 -21.51 40.00 21.97
C TYR A 314 -20.65 39.02 22.76
N ALA A 315 -20.28 39.41 23.99
CA ALA A 315 -19.52 38.55 24.89
C ALA A 315 -20.22 37.21 25.15
N ARG A 316 -21.56 37.14 25.23
CA ARG A 316 -22.25 35.87 25.54
C ARG A 316 -22.21 34.89 24.37
N THR A 317 -22.55 35.33 23.15
CA THR A 317 -22.52 34.48 21.95
C THR A 317 -21.09 34.13 21.54
N PHE A 318 -20.14 35.06 21.69
CA PHE A 318 -18.72 34.80 21.47
C PHE A 318 -18.14 33.83 22.50
N ILE A 319 -18.45 34.00 23.80
CA ILE A 319 -18.03 33.08 24.86
C ILE A 319 -18.64 31.69 24.61
N PHE A 320 -19.93 31.61 24.23
CA PHE A 320 -20.58 30.35 23.88
C PHE A 320 -19.91 29.68 22.68
N SER A 321 -19.66 30.41 21.59
CA SER A 321 -18.96 29.91 20.41
C SER A 321 -17.53 29.45 20.73
N LEU A 322 -16.81 30.18 21.58
CA LEU A 322 -15.47 29.83 22.03
C LEU A 322 -15.47 28.55 22.88
N TYR A 323 -16.42 28.40 23.82
CA TYR A 323 -16.55 27.18 24.61
C TYR A 323 -17.03 26.00 23.78
N PHE A 324 -17.97 26.20 22.85
CA PHE A 324 -18.41 25.18 21.91
C PHE A 324 -17.25 24.68 21.05
N PHE A 325 -16.44 25.59 20.50
CA PHE A 325 -15.24 25.22 19.76
C PHE A 325 -14.19 24.53 20.62
N LYS A 326 -13.98 25.00 21.86
CA LYS A 326 -13.07 24.36 22.81
C LYS A 326 -13.51 22.94 23.13
N THR A 327 -14.81 22.69 23.24
CA THR A 327 -15.38 21.35 23.41
C THR A 327 -15.15 20.48 22.18
N ILE A 328 -15.39 20.99 20.97
CA ILE A 328 -15.09 20.27 19.72
C ILE A 328 -13.60 19.93 19.64
N ALA A 329 -12.71 20.90 19.89
CA ALA A 329 -11.26 20.70 19.88
C ALA A 329 -10.81 19.68 20.93
N PHE A 330 -11.42 19.69 22.11
CA PHE A 330 -11.14 18.72 23.16
C PHE A 330 -11.59 17.30 22.79
N VAL A 331 -12.81 17.15 22.30
CA VAL A 331 -13.34 15.86 21.80
C VAL A 331 -12.47 15.34 20.64
N TRP A 332 -12.03 16.23 19.74
CA TRP A 332 -11.14 15.87 18.65
C TRP A 332 -9.75 15.43 19.12
N CYS A 333 -9.18 16.13 20.11
CA CYS A 333 -7.92 15.74 20.71
C CYS A 333 -8.04 14.36 21.38
N LEU A 334 -9.16 14.09 22.07
CA LEU A 334 -9.46 12.78 22.65
C LEU A 334 -9.58 11.69 21.57
N ALA A 335 -10.27 11.97 20.46
CA ALA A 335 -10.38 11.07 19.32
C ALA A 335 -9.02 10.81 18.64
N SER A 336 -8.15 11.82 18.56
CA SER A 336 -6.81 11.69 18.00
C SER A 336 -5.88 10.89 18.93
N VAL A 337 -6.12 10.91 20.24
CA VAL A 337 -5.43 10.03 21.19
C VAL A 337 -5.91 8.58 21.03
N LEU A 338 -7.16 8.36 20.64
CA LEU A 338 -7.67 7.00 20.40
C LEU A 338 -6.88 6.27 19.31
N THR A 339 -6.54 6.94 18.21
CA THR A 339 -5.71 6.34 17.15
C THR A 339 -4.28 6.06 17.63
N LEU A 340 -3.71 6.92 18.48
CA LEU A 340 -2.43 6.65 19.12
C LEU A 340 -2.51 5.49 20.11
N VAL A 341 -3.62 5.35 20.85
CA VAL A 341 -3.88 4.21 21.74
C VAL A 341 -4.06 2.94 20.93
N GLU A 342 -4.74 2.97 19.80
CA GLU A 342 -4.85 1.85 18.87
C GLU A 342 -3.49 1.47 18.29
N LEU A 343 -2.67 2.45 17.88
CA LEU A 343 -1.30 2.21 17.39
C LEU A 343 -0.41 1.62 18.48
N VAL A 344 -0.49 2.15 19.71
CA VAL A 344 0.25 1.63 20.86
C VAL A 344 -0.25 0.22 21.21
N ASN A 345 -1.56 -0.02 21.21
CA ASN A 345 -2.13 -1.36 21.39
C ASN A 345 -1.67 -2.32 20.30
N LEU A 346 -1.62 -1.90 19.04
CA LEU A 346 -1.08 -2.71 17.93
C LEU A 346 0.41 -3.02 18.13
N SER A 347 1.18 -2.11 18.72
CA SER A 347 2.60 -2.31 19.02
C SER A 347 2.87 -3.13 20.29
N LEU A 348 1.91 -3.14 21.23
CA LEU A 348 2.00 -3.82 22.52
C LEU A 348 1.27 -5.17 22.56
N LEU A 349 0.34 -5.41 21.63
CA LEU A 349 -0.26 -6.72 21.42
C LEU A 349 0.88 -7.68 21.07
N PRO A 350 1.25 -8.61 21.97
CA PRO A 350 2.14 -9.67 21.56
C PRO A 350 1.42 -10.43 20.44
N SER A 351 2.18 -11.13 19.61
CA SER A 351 1.65 -12.15 18.71
C SER A 351 1.11 -13.35 19.50
N THR A 352 0.34 -13.13 20.57
CA THR A 352 -0.30 -14.17 21.35
C THR A 352 -1.52 -14.58 20.57
N TYR A 353 -1.33 -15.60 19.74
CA TYR A 353 -2.42 -16.43 19.27
C TYR A 353 -3.18 -16.97 20.49
N PRO A 354 -4.48 -17.30 20.35
CA PRO A 354 -5.15 -18.17 21.31
C PRO A 354 -4.23 -19.33 21.70
N ASP A 355 -4.16 -19.69 22.99
CA ASP A 355 -3.27 -20.75 23.48
C ASP A 355 -3.44 -22.07 22.69
N GLU A 356 -4.64 -22.30 22.14
CA GLU A 356 -4.97 -23.43 21.27
C GLU A 356 -4.14 -23.51 19.97
N PHE A 357 -3.52 -22.41 19.54
CA PHE A 357 -2.63 -22.34 18.38
C PHE A 357 -1.14 -22.37 18.75
N SER A 358 -0.78 -22.42 20.04
CA SER A 358 0.60 -22.50 20.50
C SER A 358 1.36 -23.74 19.97
N GLU A 359 0.64 -24.80 19.64
CA GLU A 359 1.20 -26.03 19.06
C GLU A 359 1.52 -25.94 17.56
N TYR A 360 1.12 -24.85 16.90
CA TYR A 360 1.30 -24.67 15.47
C TYR A 360 2.39 -23.65 15.17
N ALA A 361 3.22 -23.96 14.18
CA ALA A 361 4.05 -22.94 13.56
C ALA A 361 3.17 -22.07 12.65
N VAL A 362 3.27 -20.74 12.78
CA VAL A 362 2.53 -19.82 11.93
C VAL A 362 3.37 -19.45 10.73
N PHE A 363 2.90 -19.85 9.55
CA PHE A 363 3.46 -19.45 8.27
C PHE A 363 2.68 -18.22 7.78
N TYR A 364 3.35 -17.08 7.77
CA TYR A 364 2.79 -15.80 7.36
C TYR A 364 3.74 -15.16 6.36
N ASN A 365 3.27 -14.95 5.12
CA ASN A 365 4.07 -14.22 4.15
C ASN A 365 3.92 -12.72 4.39
N THR A 366 4.82 -12.16 5.20
CA THR A 366 4.81 -10.72 5.50
C THR A 366 5.30 -9.88 4.31
N TYR A 367 5.98 -10.53 3.37
CA TYR A 367 6.75 -9.92 2.30
C TYR A 367 6.69 -10.80 1.06
N SER A 368 6.27 -10.27 -0.07
CA SER A 368 6.15 -11.05 -1.30
C SER A 368 7.50 -11.44 -1.92
N GLY A 369 8.60 -10.81 -1.47
CA GLY A 369 9.92 -11.07 -2.01
C GLY A 369 10.00 -10.72 -3.48
N LYS A 370 10.76 -11.52 -4.24
CA LYS A 370 10.93 -11.36 -5.70
C LYS A 370 9.74 -11.85 -6.53
N ASN A 371 8.83 -12.60 -5.92
CA ASN A 371 7.72 -13.27 -6.63
C ASN A 371 6.40 -12.54 -6.40
N ASN A 372 6.43 -11.21 -6.23
CA ASN A 372 5.20 -10.45 -5.98
C ASN A 372 4.15 -10.69 -7.05
N HIS A 373 4.59 -10.87 -8.29
CA HIS A 373 3.75 -11.23 -9.42
C HIS A 373 3.02 -12.58 -9.23
N GLU A 374 3.71 -13.63 -8.76
CA GLU A 374 3.10 -14.93 -8.44
C GLU A 374 2.26 -14.92 -7.14
N VAL A 375 2.49 -13.94 -6.25
CA VAL A 375 1.70 -13.79 -5.01
C VAL A 375 0.36 -13.12 -5.29
N ILE A 376 0.32 -12.13 -6.19
CA ILE A 376 -0.92 -11.50 -6.65
C ILE A 376 -1.78 -12.53 -7.40
N SER A 377 -1.17 -13.45 -8.13
CA SER A 377 -1.89 -14.53 -8.81
C SER A 377 -2.55 -15.55 -7.88
N ILE A 378 -2.24 -15.56 -6.57
CA ILE A 378 -2.96 -16.36 -5.56
C ILE A 378 -4.40 -15.87 -5.39
N GLU A 379 -4.64 -14.56 -5.48
CA GLU A 379 -6.01 -14.02 -5.49
C GLU A 379 -6.76 -14.41 -6.78
N ASN A 380 -6.01 -14.64 -7.87
CA ASN A 380 -6.51 -15.09 -9.18
C ASN A 380 -6.39 -16.62 -9.39
N ASN A 381 -6.24 -17.42 -8.32
CA ASN A 381 -6.18 -18.90 -8.34
C ASN A 381 -5.01 -19.54 -9.12
N VAL A 382 -3.91 -18.83 -9.39
CA VAL A 382 -2.74 -19.42 -10.07
C VAL A 382 -1.55 -19.52 -9.10
N LEU A 383 -1.50 -20.62 -8.36
CA LEU A 383 -0.29 -21.01 -7.61
C LEU A 383 0.74 -21.62 -8.57
N SER A 384 2.02 -21.52 -8.22
CA SER A 384 3.06 -22.29 -8.91
C SER A 384 2.99 -23.77 -8.48
N ALA A 385 3.36 -24.70 -9.38
CA ALA A 385 3.32 -26.13 -9.09
C ALA A 385 4.16 -26.56 -7.86
N GLN A 386 5.12 -25.74 -7.45
CA GLN A 386 5.92 -25.97 -6.24
C GLN A 386 5.19 -25.51 -4.98
N GLN A 387 4.51 -24.36 -5.03
CA GLN A 387 3.64 -23.89 -3.95
C GLN A 387 2.49 -24.86 -3.76
N ASP A 388 1.86 -25.34 -4.84
CA ASP A 388 0.80 -26.35 -4.79
C ASP A 388 1.24 -27.60 -4.03
N ARG A 389 2.42 -28.15 -4.37
CA ARG A 389 2.96 -29.32 -3.67
C ARG A 389 3.22 -29.05 -2.20
N LEU A 390 3.71 -27.86 -1.86
CA LEU A 390 3.95 -27.48 -0.48
C LEU A 390 2.63 -27.40 0.29
N TYR A 391 1.64 -26.66 -0.21
CA TYR A 391 0.35 -26.54 0.44
C TYR A 391 -0.38 -27.88 0.54
N GLN A 392 -0.35 -28.70 -0.51
CA GLN A 392 -0.97 -30.03 -0.49
C GLN A 392 -0.31 -30.89 0.59
N TYR A 393 1.03 -30.91 0.62
CA TYR A 393 1.76 -31.61 1.66
C TYR A 393 1.39 -31.10 3.06
N LEU A 394 1.30 -29.78 3.25
CA LEU A 394 0.93 -29.18 4.52
C LEU A 394 -0.49 -29.53 4.93
N GLU A 395 -1.45 -29.47 4.00
CA GLU A 395 -2.85 -29.80 4.22
C GLU A 395 -3.05 -31.29 4.55
N GLU A 396 -2.41 -32.19 3.80
CA GLU A 396 -2.37 -33.63 4.11
C GLU A 396 -1.77 -33.93 5.49
N ASN A 397 -0.94 -33.02 6.02
CA ASN A 397 -0.34 -33.11 7.35
C ASN A 397 -1.05 -32.24 8.41
N GLY A 398 -2.32 -31.87 8.17
CA GLY A 398 -3.18 -31.23 9.17
C GLY A 398 -2.99 -29.72 9.31
N MET A 399 -2.48 -29.05 8.26
CA MET A 399 -2.42 -27.59 8.24
C MET A 399 -3.81 -26.97 8.35
N LEU A 400 -3.92 -25.91 9.14
CA LEU A 400 -5.10 -25.05 9.15
C LEU A 400 -4.84 -23.84 8.24
N LEU A 401 -5.67 -23.65 7.22
CA LEU A 401 -5.66 -22.45 6.40
C LEU A 401 -6.67 -21.46 6.99
N ILE A 402 -6.24 -20.24 7.27
CA ILE A 402 -7.12 -19.17 7.76
C ILE A 402 -6.74 -17.85 7.09
N GLY A 403 -7.54 -17.44 6.10
CA GLY A 403 -7.39 -16.17 5.39
C GLY A 403 -8.44 -15.15 5.83
N THR A 404 -7.99 -14.02 6.37
CA THR A 404 -8.90 -12.99 6.95
C THR A 404 -8.80 -11.63 6.27
N VAL A 405 -7.99 -11.49 5.20
CA VAL A 405 -7.75 -10.21 4.51
C VAL A 405 -9.07 -9.53 4.12
N SER A 406 -9.89 -10.23 3.34
CA SER A 406 -11.16 -9.69 2.82
C SER A 406 -12.11 -9.25 3.93
N TYR A 407 -12.15 -9.96 5.06
CA TYR A 407 -12.97 -9.58 6.22
C TYR A 407 -12.68 -8.15 6.71
N PHE A 408 -11.43 -7.72 6.68
CA PHE A 408 -11.01 -6.40 7.17
C PHE A 408 -10.94 -5.34 6.06
N MET A 409 -10.60 -5.71 4.84
CA MET A 409 -10.37 -4.76 3.75
C MET A 409 -11.66 -4.36 3.00
N GLU A 410 -12.67 -5.23 2.99
CA GLU A 410 -13.89 -4.96 2.25
C GLU A 410 -14.80 -3.96 2.98
N GLU A 411 -15.19 -2.89 2.27
CA GLU A 411 -16.11 -1.90 2.81
C GLU A 411 -17.53 -2.46 2.94
N LYS A 412 -17.98 -3.17 1.89
CA LYS A 412 -19.31 -3.78 1.84
C LYS A 412 -19.33 -5.10 2.59
N GLU A 413 -20.34 -5.25 3.44
CA GLU A 413 -20.49 -6.43 4.27
C GLU A 413 -20.62 -7.74 3.47
N ILE A 414 -21.30 -7.71 2.32
CA ILE A 414 -21.50 -8.86 1.42
C ILE A 414 -20.19 -9.40 0.81
N ASN A 415 -19.17 -8.56 0.70
CA ASN A 415 -17.87 -8.93 0.13
C ASN A 415 -16.90 -9.46 1.19
N ARG A 416 -17.18 -9.24 2.48
CA ARG A 416 -16.30 -9.67 3.58
C ARG A 416 -16.36 -11.19 3.73
N LYS A 417 -15.29 -11.88 3.33
CA LYS A 417 -15.14 -13.33 3.53
C LYS A 417 -13.98 -13.69 4.45
N ILE A 418 -14.07 -14.90 5.00
CA ILE A 418 -12.97 -15.62 5.63
C ILE A 418 -12.76 -16.90 4.83
N CYS A 419 -11.53 -17.12 4.37
CA CYS A 419 -11.16 -18.33 3.64
C CYS A 419 -10.60 -19.36 4.62
N VAL A 420 -11.11 -20.58 4.58
CA VAL A 420 -10.61 -21.69 5.42
C VAL A 420 -10.48 -22.97 4.61
N ASN A 421 -9.77 -23.95 5.14
CA ASN A 421 -9.73 -25.29 4.56
C ASN A 421 -10.54 -26.33 5.36
N VAL A 422 -10.61 -27.56 4.85
CA VAL A 422 -11.40 -28.65 5.47
C VAL A 422 -10.87 -29.00 6.86
N ASN A 423 -9.55 -29.00 7.06
CA ASN A 423 -8.95 -29.26 8.38
C ASN A 423 -9.41 -28.24 9.43
N TYR A 424 -9.58 -26.98 9.04
CA TYR A 424 -10.14 -25.96 9.93
C TYR A 424 -11.58 -26.31 10.34
N LEU A 425 -12.45 -26.69 9.39
CA LEU A 425 -13.84 -27.03 9.67
C LEU A 425 -13.99 -28.29 10.51
N GLN A 426 -13.08 -29.26 10.36
CA GLN A 426 -13.04 -30.44 11.22
C GLN A 426 -12.75 -30.08 12.67
N LYS A 427 -11.86 -29.10 12.90
CA LYS A 427 -11.52 -28.60 14.24
C LYS A 427 -12.59 -27.66 14.81
N TYR A 428 -13.12 -26.76 13.98
CA TYR A 428 -14.11 -25.75 14.33
C TYR A 428 -15.38 -25.93 13.47
N PRO A 429 -16.29 -26.82 13.86
CA PRO A 429 -17.46 -27.15 13.05
C PRO A 429 -18.46 -26.00 12.97
N ILE A 430 -18.94 -25.74 11.77
CA ILE A 430 -19.97 -24.74 11.48
C ILE A 430 -21.34 -25.43 11.38
N ILE A 431 -22.37 -24.80 11.91
CA ILE A 431 -23.75 -25.30 12.00
C ILE A 431 -24.62 -24.64 10.92
N SER A 432 -25.34 -25.46 10.15
CA SER A 432 -26.35 -25.01 9.18
C SER A 432 -27.56 -24.37 9.87
N VAL A 433 -28.39 -23.65 9.11
CA VAL A 433 -29.69 -23.16 9.61
C VAL A 433 -30.56 -24.30 10.18
N THR A 434 -30.47 -25.50 9.58
CA THR A 434 -31.18 -26.71 10.03
C THR A 434 -30.60 -27.34 11.31
N GLY A 435 -29.52 -26.80 11.87
CA GLY A 435 -28.90 -27.29 13.11
C GLY A 435 -27.95 -28.47 12.91
N GLN A 436 -27.65 -28.83 11.67
CA GLN A 436 -26.70 -29.90 11.33
C GLN A 436 -25.29 -29.32 11.18
N LYS A 437 -24.27 -30.11 11.49
CA LYS A 437 -22.88 -29.71 11.22
C LYS A 437 -22.65 -29.79 9.71
N ILE A 438 -22.08 -28.73 9.13
CA ILE A 438 -21.60 -28.74 7.76
C ILE A 438 -20.35 -29.61 7.71
N ALA A 439 -20.44 -30.74 7.03
CA ALA A 439 -19.33 -31.65 6.79
C ALA A 439 -18.97 -31.61 5.31
N ILE A 440 -17.71 -31.35 5.01
CA ILE A 440 -17.20 -31.26 3.64
C ILE A 440 -16.12 -32.31 3.49
N SER A 441 -16.25 -33.11 2.45
CA SER A 441 -15.28 -34.14 2.12
C SER A 441 -13.98 -33.49 1.61
N PRO A 442 -12.80 -33.97 2.03
CA PRO A 442 -11.52 -33.55 1.42
C PRO A 442 -11.48 -33.75 -0.10
N GLU A 443 -12.27 -34.69 -0.61
CA GLU A 443 -12.42 -35.01 -2.03
C GLU A 443 -13.40 -34.08 -2.77
N GLU A 444 -14.06 -33.13 -2.09
CA GLU A 444 -15.03 -32.21 -2.69
C GLU A 444 -14.39 -31.36 -3.80
N THR A 445 -15.01 -31.39 -4.98
CA THR A 445 -14.57 -30.71 -6.20
C THR A 445 -15.30 -29.40 -6.50
N GLN A 446 -16.43 -29.11 -5.84
CA GLN A 446 -17.19 -27.86 -6.01
C GLN A 446 -16.84 -26.84 -4.93
N ARG A 447 -16.60 -25.57 -5.28
CA ARG A 447 -16.20 -24.52 -4.32
C ARG A 447 -17.34 -24.23 -3.37
N VAL A 448 -17.11 -24.35 -2.07
CA VAL A 448 -18.20 -24.24 -1.09
C VAL A 448 -18.17 -22.88 -0.40
N PHE A 449 -19.30 -22.19 -0.46
CA PHE A 449 -19.54 -20.92 0.23
C PHE A 449 -20.59 -21.12 1.33
N LEU A 450 -20.28 -20.70 2.55
CA LEU A 450 -21.23 -20.69 3.66
C LEU A 450 -21.68 -19.26 3.93
N VAL A 451 -22.97 -19.02 3.76
CA VAL A 451 -23.61 -17.71 3.88
C VAL A 451 -24.47 -17.68 5.15
N PRO A 452 -24.25 -16.75 6.08
CA PRO A 452 -25.10 -16.53 7.25
C PRO A 452 -26.54 -16.22 6.85
N GLU A 453 -27.48 -16.83 7.56
CA GLU A 453 -28.93 -16.63 7.42
C GLU A 453 -29.34 -15.15 7.42
N ARG A 454 -28.66 -14.28 8.18
CA ARG A 454 -28.97 -12.83 8.19
C ARG A 454 -28.74 -12.13 6.85
N LEU A 455 -27.96 -12.75 5.94
CA LEU A 455 -27.68 -12.25 4.59
C LEU A 455 -28.53 -12.97 3.52
N GLU A 456 -29.53 -13.77 3.92
CA GLU A 456 -30.39 -14.51 2.99
C GLU A 456 -31.10 -13.58 1.99
N ASN A 457 -31.52 -12.39 2.40
CA ASN A 457 -32.12 -11.39 1.51
C ASN A 457 -31.19 -10.90 0.40
N GLN A 458 -29.87 -11.05 0.57
CA GLN A 458 -28.83 -10.65 -0.38
C GLN A 458 -28.14 -11.86 -1.02
N PHE A 459 -28.70 -13.07 -0.86
CA PHE A 459 -28.05 -14.31 -1.27
C PHE A 459 -27.72 -14.36 -2.76
N GLN A 460 -28.59 -13.84 -3.63
CA GLN A 460 -28.32 -13.80 -5.07
C GLN A 460 -27.20 -12.81 -5.44
N GLU A 461 -27.19 -11.63 -4.83
CA GLU A 461 -26.10 -10.64 -5.02
C GLU A 461 -24.76 -11.23 -4.58
N ILE A 462 -24.74 -11.95 -3.45
CA ILE A 462 -23.58 -12.67 -2.95
C ILE A 462 -23.14 -13.75 -3.94
N LYS A 463 -24.07 -14.60 -4.41
CA LYS A 463 -23.79 -15.68 -5.36
C LYS A 463 -23.18 -15.13 -6.65
N GLU A 464 -23.80 -14.12 -7.26
CA GLU A 464 -23.31 -13.46 -8.47
C GLU A 464 -21.93 -12.84 -8.26
N HIS A 465 -21.72 -12.14 -7.14
CA HIS A 465 -20.44 -11.51 -6.82
C HIS A 465 -19.30 -12.54 -6.75
N TYR A 466 -19.48 -13.65 -6.03
CA TYR A 466 -18.43 -14.65 -5.87
C TYR A 466 -18.23 -15.52 -7.11
N LEU A 467 -19.29 -15.86 -7.85
CA LEU A 467 -19.14 -16.59 -9.12
C LEU A 467 -18.38 -15.75 -10.15
N HIS A 468 -18.75 -14.48 -10.31
CA HIS A 468 -18.05 -13.57 -11.21
C HIS A 468 -16.61 -13.30 -10.75
N GLY A 469 -16.41 -13.04 -9.45
CA GLY A 469 -15.09 -12.74 -8.89
C GLY A 469 -14.09 -13.89 -9.02
N TYR A 470 -14.56 -15.13 -9.10
CA TYR A 470 -13.72 -16.31 -9.27
C TYR A 470 -13.78 -16.94 -10.66
N PHE A 471 -14.50 -16.33 -11.61
CA PHE A 471 -14.73 -16.89 -12.96
C PHE A 471 -15.28 -18.33 -12.91
N LEU A 472 -16.24 -18.58 -12.03
CA LEU A 472 -16.86 -19.90 -11.83
C LEU A 472 -18.24 -19.97 -12.47
N ASP A 473 -18.54 -21.13 -13.04
CA ASP A 473 -19.91 -21.50 -13.41
C ASP A 473 -20.71 -21.92 -12.17
N GLU A 474 -22.04 -21.83 -12.21
CA GLU A 474 -22.89 -22.26 -11.09
C GLU A 474 -22.70 -23.73 -10.71
N SER A 475 -22.34 -24.60 -11.67
CA SER A 475 -22.08 -26.02 -11.42
C SER A 475 -20.76 -26.27 -10.67
N GLN A 476 -19.90 -25.26 -10.56
CA GLN A 476 -18.59 -25.37 -9.94
C GLN A 476 -18.57 -24.84 -8.50
N ALA A 477 -19.71 -24.36 -7.98
CA ALA A 477 -19.80 -23.84 -6.63
C ALA A 477 -21.12 -24.17 -5.92
N ASP A 478 -21.02 -24.55 -4.65
CA ASP A 478 -22.15 -24.79 -3.78
C ASP A 478 -22.27 -23.70 -2.73
N PHE A 479 -23.50 -23.32 -2.42
CA PHE A 479 -23.80 -22.29 -1.43
C PHE A 479 -24.73 -22.86 -0.36
N TYR A 480 -24.32 -22.77 0.91
CA TYR A 480 -25.11 -23.24 2.05
C TYR A 480 -25.44 -22.11 3.01
N LEU A 481 -26.68 -22.09 3.51
CA LEU A 481 -27.08 -21.20 4.58
C LEU A 481 -26.68 -21.74 5.95
N ILE A 482 -26.02 -20.91 6.76
CA ILE A 482 -25.55 -21.24 8.10
C ILE A 482 -26.13 -20.31 9.16
N ARG A 483 -26.18 -20.78 10.41
CA ARG A 483 -26.68 -19.95 11.51
C ARG A 483 -25.82 -18.70 11.66
N SER A 484 -26.49 -17.57 11.86
CA SER A 484 -25.83 -16.30 12.13
C SER A 484 -25.15 -16.31 13.51
N LYS A 485 -24.15 -15.44 13.70
CA LYS A 485 -23.42 -15.23 14.98
C LYS A 485 -22.62 -16.43 15.48
N GLN A 486 -22.24 -17.34 14.60
CA GLN A 486 -21.22 -18.35 14.93
C GLN A 486 -19.85 -17.67 15.05
N GLU A 487 -19.09 -18.04 16.07
CA GLU A 487 -17.74 -17.51 16.31
C GLU A 487 -16.72 -18.20 15.42
N ILE A 488 -15.74 -17.44 14.95
CA ILE A 488 -14.56 -17.96 14.25
C ILE A 488 -13.34 -17.78 15.15
N THR A 489 -12.64 -18.88 15.41
CA THR A 489 -11.37 -18.88 16.13
C THR A 489 -10.27 -18.45 15.17
N ALA A 490 -10.07 -17.13 15.09
CA ALA A 490 -9.05 -16.52 14.23
C ALA A 490 -8.39 -15.29 14.89
N ARG A 491 -7.13 -15.03 14.52
CA ARG A 491 -6.37 -13.82 14.92
C ARG A 491 -7.15 -12.56 14.52
N GLY A 492 -7.45 -11.70 15.49
CA GLY A 492 -8.17 -10.43 15.27
C GLY A 492 -9.68 -10.54 15.06
N ILE A 493 -10.23 -11.77 15.00
CA ILE A 493 -11.66 -12.05 14.75
C ILE A 493 -12.29 -12.89 15.87
N SER A 494 -11.52 -13.35 16.87
CA SER A 494 -12.07 -14.06 18.03
C SER A 494 -13.25 -13.30 18.66
N GLY A 495 -14.41 -13.95 18.77
CA GLY A 495 -15.67 -13.37 19.25
C GLY A 495 -16.48 -12.56 18.22
N LYS A 496 -16.06 -12.47 16.95
CA LYS A 496 -16.83 -11.81 15.89
C LYS A 496 -17.68 -12.79 15.09
N SER A 497 -18.81 -12.28 14.60
CA SER A 497 -19.79 -13.05 13.82
C SER A 497 -19.32 -13.33 12.40
N LEU A 498 -19.60 -14.54 11.94
CA LEU A 498 -19.35 -15.05 10.59
C LEU A 498 -20.09 -14.24 9.50
N LEU A 499 -19.44 -14.04 8.35
CA LEU A 499 -19.92 -13.21 7.24
C LEU A 499 -20.09 -13.97 5.91
N VAL A 500 -19.01 -14.50 5.35
CA VAL A 500 -19.05 -15.52 4.30
C VAL A 500 -17.85 -16.41 4.55
N VAL A 501 -18.03 -17.73 4.59
CA VAL A 501 -16.90 -18.66 4.68
C VAL A 501 -16.70 -19.31 3.32
N ASP A 502 -15.55 -19.03 2.74
CA ASP A 502 -15.09 -19.63 1.48
C ASP A 502 -14.18 -20.81 1.82
N ILE A 503 -14.52 -21.99 1.30
CA ILE A 503 -13.84 -23.23 1.67
C ILE A 503 -12.98 -23.65 0.49
N SER A 504 -11.68 -23.50 0.70
CA SER A 504 -10.66 -23.97 -0.23
C SER A 504 -10.38 -25.44 0.06
N THR A 505 -10.81 -26.33 -0.83
CA THR A 505 -10.29 -27.72 -0.90
C THR A 505 -9.26 -27.77 -2.03
N GLN A 506 -8.01 -28.11 -1.74
CA GLN A 506 -6.93 -28.02 -2.74
C GLN A 506 -7.00 -29.05 -3.88
N SER A 507 -7.96 -29.98 -3.88
CA SER A 507 -8.31 -30.74 -5.10
C SER A 507 -8.64 -29.81 -6.29
N LYS A 508 -8.94 -28.54 -6.04
CA LYS A 508 -9.26 -27.49 -7.03
C LYS A 508 -8.10 -26.67 -7.56
N PHE A 509 -6.91 -26.73 -6.99
CA PHE A 509 -5.73 -26.18 -7.66
C PHE A 509 -5.28 -27.05 -8.85
N LEU A 510 -5.69 -28.33 -8.84
CA LEU A 510 -5.14 -29.37 -9.72
C LEU A 510 -5.97 -29.65 -10.98
N SER A 511 -7.18 -29.11 -11.15
CA SER A 511 -8.06 -29.53 -12.26
C SER A 511 -7.82 -28.82 -13.60
N LEU A 512 -6.93 -27.83 -13.68
CA LEU A 512 -6.66 -27.11 -14.94
C LEU A 512 -5.35 -27.49 -15.65
N ASN A 513 -4.49 -28.35 -15.11
CA ASN A 513 -3.35 -28.88 -15.89
C ASN A 513 -2.96 -30.31 -15.48
N ARG A 514 -3.28 -31.27 -16.36
CA ARG A 514 -3.02 -32.70 -16.18
C ARG A 514 -1.52 -33.04 -16.30
N SER A 515 -1.05 -33.93 -15.41
CA SER A 515 -0.35 -35.20 -15.73
C SER A 515 0.48 -35.64 -14.52
N ARG A 516 0.15 -36.82 -13.98
CA ARG A 516 0.88 -37.46 -12.89
C ARG A 516 2.30 -37.82 -13.32
N LYS A 517 3.28 -37.60 -12.42
CA LYS A 517 4.36 -38.57 -12.18
C LYS A 517 4.94 -38.39 -10.77
N HIS A 518 5.07 -39.53 -10.09
CA HIS A 518 5.59 -39.70 -8.74
C HIS A 518 7.03 -39.21 -8.60
N LEU A 519 7.34 -38.56 -7.48
CA LEU A 519 8.63 -38.75 -6.83
C LEU A 519 8.47 -38.64 -5.31
N ASN A 520 8.83 -39.72 -4.62
CA ASN A 520 8.75 -39.88 -3.19
C ASN A 520 10.17 -39.70 -2.63
N ARG A 521 10.40 -38.77 -1.70
CA ARG A 521 11.44 -38.78 -0.63
C ARG A 521 11.69 -37.37 -0.07
N SER A 522 11.22 -37.11 1.15
CA SER A 522 12.07 -37.02 2.35
C SER A 522 11.17 -36.78 3.56
N LYS A 523 11.36 -37.57 4.63
CA LYS A 523 10.70 -37.37 5.93
C LYS A 523 11.69 -36.62 6.82
N ARG A 524 11.33 -35.43 7.32
CA ARG A 524 11.78 -34.90 8.62
C ARG A 524 10.93 -33.69 9.06
N TYR A 525 10.32 -33.88 10.24
CA TYR A 525 9.80 -32.94 11.24
C TYR A 525 9.16 -31.60 10.81
N TRP A 526 7.85 -31.61 10.53
CA TRP A 526 6.95 -30.50 10.83
C TRP A 526 5.69 -31.09 11.45
N LYS A 527 5.35 -30.72 12.69
CA LYS A 527 4.31 -31.44 13.46
C LYS A 527 2.97 -30.73 13.62
N LYS A 528 2.78 -29.53 13.05
CA LYS A 528 1.49 -28.79 12.92
C LYS A 528 1.79 -27.37 12.39
N ILE A 529 1.12 -26.91 11.33
CA ILE A 529 1.34 -25.59 10.70
C ILE A 529 0.00 -24.86 10.53
N ILE A 530 -0.04 -23.55 10.78
CA ILE A 530 -1.17 -22.67 10.40
C ILE A 530 -0.67 -21.70 9.34
N TYR A 531 -1.39 -21.59 8.24
CA TYR A 531 -1.15 -20.59 7.22
C TYR A 531 -2.11 -19.41 7.39
N TRP A 532 -1.57 -18.20 7.54
CA TRP A 532 -2.32 -16.96 7.71
C TRP A 532 -2.18 -16.06 6.49
N THR A 533 -3.29 -15.50 5.99
CA THR A 533 -3.25 -14.31 5.12
C THR A 533 -3.87 -13.12 5.86
N THR A 534 -3.05 -12.10 6.09
CA THR A 534 -3.43 -10.76 6.59
C THR A 534 -2.54 -9.76 5.87
N THR A 535 -3.01 -8.56 5.57
CA THR A 535 -2.16 -7.46 5.11
C THR A 535 -1.90 -6.55 6.32
N GLN A 536 -0.68 -6.59 6.86
CA GLN A 536 -0.25 -5.63 7.90
C GLN A 536 0.39 -4.36 7.32
N SER A 537 0.41 -4.20 6.00
CA SER A 537 1.21 -3.17 5.32
C SER A 537 0.68 -1.73 5.46
N SER A 538 -0.55 -1.49 5.94
CA SER A 538 -1.15 -0.14 5.84
C SER A 538 -1.08 0.74 7.10
N LEU A 539 -0.50 0.30 8.23
CA LEU A 539 -0.62 1.05 9.50
C LEU A 539 0.64 1.19 10.36
N ARG A 540 1.85 1.03 9.81
CA ARG A 540 3.10 1.23 10.58
C ARG A 540 3.88 2.45 10.12
N PHE A 541 3.49 3.64 10.58
CA PHE A 541 4.38 4.80 10.58
C PHE A 541 4.40 5.52 11.93
N GLN A 542 5.58 5.44 12.56
CA GLN A 542 6.29 6.47 13.36
C GLN A 542 6.93 5.88 14.63
N LYS A 543 8.26 5.88 14.67
CA LYS A 543 8.99 6.28 15.89
C LYS A 543 10.40 6.81 15.62
N SER A 544 10.54 8.11 15.90
CA SER A 544 11.61 8.73 16.71
C SER A 544 13.04 8.20 16.54
N LYS A 545 13.86 8.94 15.77
CA LYS A 545 15.32 8.97 15.96
C LYS A 545 15.63 9.47 17.39
N LYS A 546 16.60 8.83 18.03
CA LYS A 546 17.34 9.41 19.17
C LYS A 546 18.34 10.43 18.65
#